data_AF-A0A1W2M457-F1
#
_entry.id   AF-A0A1W2M457-F1
#
_cell.length_a   1.000
_cell.length_b   1.000
_cell.length_c   1.000
_cell.angle_alpha   90.00
_cell.angle_beta   90.00
_cell.angle_gamma   90.00
#
_symmetry.space_group_name_H-M   'P 1'
#
loop_
_entity.id
_entity.type
_entity.pdbx_description
1 polymer ?
#
loop_
_entity_poly.entity_id
_entity_poly.type
_entity_poly.pdbx_seq_one_letter_code
_entity_poly.pdbx_strand_id
1 'polypeptide(L)'
;MLGALAPEAVRLELIAGHTVAEADVVEGTFAAEIVVDMVSLRDARGRLEAHEAASEESRAEFEKILADGRREIEQVKVRVYDSAGTVLYDGAAVNATD
;
A
#
# COMPACT_ATOMS: atom_id res chain seq x y z
N MET A 1 -1.12 -6.36 -14.02
CA MET A 1 -0.48 -7.71 -14.11
C MET A 1 0.35 -7.94 -12.85
N LEU A 2 0.23 -9.06 -12.13
CA LEU A 2 1.25 -9.45 -11.14
C LEU A 2 2.47 -9.95 -11.91
N GLY A 3 3.45 -9.07 -12.13
CA GLY A 3 4.67 -9.39 -12.86
C GLY A 3 5.45 -10.52 -12.17
N ALA A 4 6.03 -11.41 -12.95
CA ALA A 4 6.93 -12.44 -12.41
C ALA A 4 8.08 -11.78 -11.63
N LEU A 5 8.38 -12.29 -10.43
CA LEU A 5 9.55 -11.85 -9.68
C LEU A 5 10.84 -12.19 -10.44
N ALA A 6 11.90 -11.43 -10.14
CA ALA A 6 13.23 -11.75 -10.63
C ALA A 6 13.61 -13.20 -10.26
N PRO A 7 14.17 -14.01 -11.17
CA PRO A 7 14.48 -15.43 -10.91
C PRO A 7 15.35 -15.69 -9.68
N GLU A 8 16.19 -14.73 -9.32
CA GLU A 8 17.10 -14.77 -8.19
C GLU A 8 16.47 -14.31 -6.86
N ALA A 9 15.21 -13.86 -6.87
CA ALA A 9 14.52 -13.40 -5.67
C ALA A 9 14.17 -14.58 -4.75
N VAL A 10 14.54 -14.46 -3.47
CA VAL A 10 14.24 -15.49 -2.46
C VAL A 10 13.46 -14.95 -1.26
N ARG A 11 13.49 -13.64 -1.02
CA ARG A 11 12.80 -12.99 0.10
C ARG A 11 12.19 -11.67 -0.32
N LEU A 12 11.04 -11.36 0.25
CA LEU A 12 10.32 -10.12 0.05
C LEU A 12 9.89 -9.51 1.39
N GLU A 13 9.98 -8.19 1.47
CA GLU A 13 9.45 -7.35 2.54
C GLU A 13 8.38 -6.42 1.98
N LEU A 14 7.20 -6.39 2.63
CA LEU A 14 6.18 -5.36 2.43
C LEU A 14 6.24 -4.38 3.60
N ILE A 15 6.43 -3.10 3.29
CA ILE A 15 6.79 -2.06 4.28
C ILE A 15 5.72 -0.97 4.26
N ALA A 16 5.11 -0.70 5.41
CA ALA A 16 4.17 0.40 5.59
C ALA A 16 4.48 1.13 6.92
N GLY A 17 4.98 2.36 6.82
CA GLY A 17 5.40 3.13 7.99
C GLY A 17 6.49 2.41 8.80
N HIS A 18 6.16 1.98 10.01
CA HIS A 18 7.05 1.23 10.90
C HIS A 18 6.79 -0.29 10.91
N THR A 19 5.80 -0.75 10.13
CA THR A 19 5.43 -2.16 10.06
C THR A 19 6.09 -2.80 8.84
N VAL A 20 6.64 -3.99 9.04
CA VAL A 20 7.26 -4.82 7.99
C VAL A 20 6.66 -6.21 8.06
N ALA A 21 6.21 -6.72 6.92
CA ALA A 21 5.77 -8.10 6.74
C ALA A 21 6.73 -8.82 5.77
N GLU A 22 7.24 -9.98 6.16
CA GLU A 22 8.22 -10.75 5.38
C GLU A 22 7.57 -11.99 4.79
N ALA A 23 8.01 -12.38 3.58
CA ALA A 23 7.63 -13.63 2.94
C ALA A 23 8.79 -14.23 2.15
N ASP A 24 8.92 -15.55 2.23
CA ASP A 24 9.80 -16.32 1.36
C ASP A 24 9.18 -16.46 -0.04
N VAL A 25 10.03 -16.47 -1.06
CA VAL A 25 9.62 -16.74 -2.45
C VAL A 25 9.69 -18.23 -2.70
N VAL A 26 8.55 -18.83 -3.07
CA VAL A 26 8.45 -20.26 -3.41
C VAL A 26 7.98 -20.35 -4.85
N GLU A 27 8.71 -21.07 -5.71
CA GLU A 27 8.35 -21.25 -7.12
C GLU A 27 8.13 -19.93 -7.89
N GLY A 28 8.87 -18.87 -7.51
CA GLY A 28 8.74 -17.54 -8.11
C GLY A 28 7.48 -16.76 -7.71
N THR A 29 6.73 -17.23 -6.70
CA THR A 29 5.58 -16.54 -6.12
C THR A 29 5.78 -16.23 -4.63
N PHE A 30 5.00 -15.28 -4.12
CA PHE A 30 4.99 -14.87 -2.72
C PHE A 30 3.61 -14.34 -2.34
N ALA A 31 3.30 -14.37 -1.05
CA ALA A 31 2.17 -13.66 -0.47
C ALA A 31 2.59 -13.08 0.88
N ALA A 32 2.45 -11.76 1.04
CA ALA A 32 2.67 -11.06 2.30
C ALA A 32 1.42 -10.25 2.64
N GLU A 33 1.03 -10.27 3.91
CA GLU A 33 -0.10 -9.49 4.42
C GLU A 33 0.40 -8.47 5.44
N ILE A 34 -0.05 -7.23 5.30
CA ILE A 34 0.21 -6.16 6.27
C ILE A 34 -1.09 -5.44 6.58
N VAL A 35 -1.28 -5.12 7.86
CA VAL A 35 -2.37 -4.25 8.30
C VAL A 35 -1.85 -2.82 8.35
N VAL A 36 -2.40 -1.96 7.50
CA VAL A 36 -2.09 -0.53 7.48
C VAL A 36 -3.21 0.23 8.18
N ASP A 37 -2.86 0.91 9.26
CA ASP A 37 -3.78 1.80 9.95
C ASP A 37 -3.89 3.12 9.19
N MET A 38 -4.94 3.25 8.37
CA MET A 38 -5.17 4.44 7.57
C MET A 38 -5.72 5.59 8.41
N VAL A 39 -4.84 6.51 8.80
CA VAL A 39 -5.16 7.60 9.74
C VAL A 39 -6.22 8.53 9.16
N SER A 40 -6.13 8.86 7.86
CA SER A 40 -7.10 9.73 7.18
C SER A 40 -8.53 9.20 7.22
N LEU A 41 -8.71 7.88 7.36
CA LEU A 41 -10.02 7.25 7.32
C LEU A 41 -10.67 7.06 8.69
N ARG A 42 -9.93 7.20 9.80
CA ARG A 42 -10.45 6.93 11.15
C ARG A 42 -11.73 7.70 11.48
N ASP A 43 -11.74 8.98 11.11
CA ASP A 43 -12.85 9.90 11.39
C ASP A 43 -13.62 10.28 10.11
N ALA A 44 -13.39 9.60 8.99
CA ALA A 44 -14.01 9.92 7.70
C ALA A 44 -15.53 9.98 7.77
N ARG A 45 -16.16 9.04 8.51
CA ARG A 45 -17.62 9.04 8.70
C ARG A 45 -18.10 10.30 9.42
N GLY A 46 -17.48 10.68 10.53
CA GLY A 46 -17.88 11.87 11.29
C GLY A 46 -17.68 13.16 10.50
N ARG A 47 -16.63 13.23 9.67
CA ARG A 47 -16.38 14.33 8.75
C ARG A 47 -17.47 14.43 7.68
N LEU A 48 -17.87 13.30 7.08
CA LEU A 48 -18.95 13.27 6.09
C LEU A 48 -20.33 13.60 6.68
N GLU A 49 -20.62 13.12 7.88
CA GLU A 49 -21.88 13.37 8.60
C GLU A 49 -22.03 14.84 9.05
N ALA A 50 -20.93 15.60 9.16
CA ALA A 50 -20.95 17.02 9.49
C ALA A 50 -21.47 17.91 8.34
N HIS A 51 -21.57 17.37 7.11
CA HIS A 51 -22.08 18.06 5.94
C HIS A 51 -23.44 17.50 5.51
N GLU A 52 -24.26 18.33 4.86
CA GLU A 52 -25.51 17.87 4.24
C GLU A 52 -25.19 16.86 3.12
N ALA A 53 -25.90 15.72 3.11
CA ALA A 53 -25.58 14.55 2.27
C ALA A 53 -25.62 14.79 0.73
N ALA A 54 -26.08 15.96 0.28
CA ALA A 54 -26.13 16.36 -1.12
C ALA A 54 -25.41 17.68 -1.42
N SER A 55 -24.66 18.24 -0.46
CA SER A 55 -23.95 19.50 -0.67
C SER A 55 -22.67 19.29 -1.49
N GLU A 56 -22.25 20.34 -2.19
CA GLU A 56 -20.93 20.37 -2.85
C GLU A 56 -19.79 20.18 -1.84
N GLU A 57 -19.97 20.68 -0.62
CA GLU A 57 -19.02 20.53 0.49
C GLU A 57 -18.84 19.06 0.90
N SER A 58 -19.95 18.31 1.01
CA SER A 58 -19.91 16.87 1.29
C SER A 58 -19.18 16.09 0.19
N ARG A 59 -19.42 16.45 -1.08
CA ARG A 59 -18.72 15.85 -2.21
C ARG A 59 -17.22 16.17 -2.20
N ALA A 60 -16.85 17.43 -1.95
CA ALA A 60 -15.45 17.83 -1.86
C ALA A 60 -14.73 17.11 -0.72
N GLU A 61 -15.39 16.93 0.42
CA GLU A 61 -14.85 16.21 1.57
C GLU A 61 -14.68 14.72 1.28
N PHE A 62 -15.64 14.10 0.58
CA PHE A 62 -15.52 12.72 0.11
C PHE A 62 -14.33 12.52 -0.83
N GLU A 63 -14.16 13.40 -1.83
CA GLU A 63 -13.02 13.32 -2.75
C GLU A 63 -11.67 13.50 -2.04
N LYS A 64 -11.63 14.39 -1.04
CA LYS A 64 -10.44 14.57 -0.19
C LYS A 64 -10.11 13.29 0.59
N ILE A 65 -11.09 12.65 1.21
CA ILE A 65 -10.90 11.38 1.93
C ILE A 65 -10.35 10.30 1.00
N LEU A 66 -10.89 10.19 -0.22
CA LEU A 66 -10.37 9.24 -1.22
C LEU A 66 -8.93 9.56 -1.64
N ALA A 67 -8.60 10.83 -1.84
CA ALA A 67 -7.25 11.26 -2.20
C ALA A 67 -6.25 10.97 -1.08
N ASP A 68 -6.62 11.24 0.18
CA ASP A 68 -5.80 10.96 1.35
C ASP A 68 -5.57 9.44 1.51
N GLY A 69 -6.63 8.62 1.36
CA GLY A 69 -6.51 7.17 1.41
C GLY A 69 -5.61 6.60 0.30
N ARG A 70 -5.74 7.08 -0.94
CA ARG A 70 -4.82 6.69 -2.03
C ARG A 70 -3.38 7.04 -1.70
N ARG A 71 -3.13 8.24 -1.18
CA ARG A 71 -1.79 8.71 -0.80
C ARG A 71 -1.16 7.85 0.29
N GLU A 72 -1.94 7.36 1.24
CA GLU A 72 -1.45 6.45 2.29
C GLU A 72 -1.09 5.06 1.72
N ILE A 73 -1.90 4.53 0.80
CA ILE A 73 -1.61 3.27 0.10
C ILE A 73 -0.35 3.38 -0.78
N GLU A 74 -0.16 4.50 -1.47
CA GLU A 74 1.03 4.76 -2.30
C GLU A 74 2.35 4.79 -1.49
N GLN A 75 2.28 4.95 -0.17
CA GLN A 75 3.46 4.90 0.70
C GLN A 75 3.92 3.48 1.02
N VAL A 76 3.11 2.47 0.70
CA VAL A 76 3.50 1.07 0.87
C VAL A 76 4.62 0.74 -0.11
N LYS A 77 5.73 0.22 0.43
CA LYS A 77 6.91 -0.17 -0.35
C LYS A 77 7.08 -1.67 -0.35
N VAL A 78 7.73 -2.16 -1.39
CA VAL A 78 8.19 -3.53 -1.48
C VAL A 78 9.70 -3.54 -1.64
N ARG A 79 10.36 -4.44 -0.91
CA ARG A 79 11.79 -4.69 -1.06
C ARG A 79 12.02 -6.17 -1.32
N VAL A 80 12.86 -6.47 -2.31
CA VAL A 80 13.13 -7.83 -2.79
C VAL A 80 14.61 -8.13 -2.66
N TYR A 81 14.95 -9.33 -2.22
CA TYR A 81 16.33 -9.75 -1.97
C TYR A 81 16.70 -11.04 -2.70
N ASP A 82 17.98 -11.15 -3.05
CA ASP A 82 18.59 -12.42 -3.45
C ASP A 82 19.04 -13.27 -2.24
N SER A 83 19.55 -14.47 -2.52
CA SER A 83 20.04 -15.40 -1.48
C SER A 83 21.27 -14.92 -0.70
N ALA A 84 22.00 -13.93 -1.21
CA ALA A 84 23.12 -13.31 -0.52
C ALA A 84 22.68 -12.13 0.37
N GLY A 85 21.39 -11.76 0.32
CA GLY A 85 20.84 -10.60 1.01
C GLY A 85 21.03 -9.29 0.25
N THR A 86 21.43 -9.34 -1.02
CA THR A 86 21.50 -8.16 -1.89
C THR A 86 20.09 -7.69 -2.21
N VAL A 87 19.87 -6.38 -2.15
CA VAL A 87 18.60 -5.78 -2.57
C VAL A 87 18.53 -5.76 -4.10
N LEU A 88 17.56 -6.50 -4.64
CA LEU A 88 17.25 -6.54 -6.07
C LEU A 88 16.27 -5.42 -6.47
N TYR A 89 15.38 -5.06 -5.56
CA TYR A 89 14.40 -3.99 -5.75
C TYR A 89 14.06 -3.33 -4.42
N ASP A 90 13.94 -2.00 -4.41
CA ASP A 90 13.38 -1.21 -3.30
C ASP A 90 12.57 -0.06 -3.91
N GLY A 91 11.24 -0.12 -3.76
CA GLY A 91 10.36 0.83 -4.43
C GLY A 91 8.90 0.69 -4.04
N ALA A 92 8.03 1.38 -4.76
CA ALA A 92 6.60 1.39 -4.49
C ALA A 92 5.97 0.00 -4.70
N ALA A 93 5.11 -0.42 -3.78
CA ALA A 93 4.37 -1.67 -3.91
C ALA A 93 3.21 -1.56 -4.91
N VAL A 94 2.69 -0.35 -5.11
CA VAL A 94 1.61 -0.05 -6.05
C VAL A 94 2.19 0.81 -7.18
N ASN A 95 2.02 0.38 -8.41
CA ASN A 95 2.40 1.16 -9.57
C ASN A 95 1.19 2.00 -9.99
N ALA A 96 1.25 3.33 -9.85
CA ALA A 96 0.11 4.23 -10.09
C ALA A 96 -0.37 4.28 -11.57
N THR A 97 0.32 3.57 -12.47
CA THR A 97 0.05 3.50 -13.91
C THR A 97 -0.67 2.23 -14.37
N ASP A 98 -0.97 1.28 -13.48
CA ASP A 98 -1.68 0.02 -13.78
C ASP A 98 -3.09 0.02 -13.15
#